data_AF-A0A1X7V728-F1
#
_entry.id   AF-A0A1X7V728-F1
#
_cell.length_a   1.000
_cell.length_b   1.000
_cell.length_c   1.000
_cell.angle_alpha   90.00
_cell.angle_beta   90.00
_cell.angle_gamma   90.00
#
_symmetry.space_group_name_H-M   'P 1'
#
loop_
_entity.id
_entity.type
_entity.pdbx_description
1 polymer ?
#
loop_
_entity_poly.entity_id
_entity_poly.type
_entity_poly.pdbx_seq_one_letter_code
_entity_poly.pdbx_strand_id
1 'polypeptide(L)'
;MKILKAAWESGLEDQFTACLLWAVACTAFFGCFRLGELLLLKGTEVPAVGDLDIFFHRVGSRSGMVIGLRFSKTDQKGRGTKVHVGATSTDICPVVALQNYMVVRPARQGTVFVRVDGSPLLKSTLVQLVRKALFHSGVGQASYSGHSFGIGAATVAAEAGVPVHLLKAMERWNSDVYLAYVRTSPETLVSLAPKMVSGR
;
A
#
# COMPACT_ATOMS: atom_id res chain seq x y z
N MET A 1 9.42 1.54 -3.64
CA MET A 1 9.53 0.41 -2.71
C MET A 1 10.97 -0.02 -2.44
N LYS A 2 11.76 -0.42 -3.45
CA LYS A 2 13.17 -0.84 -3.26
C LYS A 2 14.03 0.16 -2.47
N ILE A 3 13.93 1.45 -2.81
CA ILE A 3 14.64 2.54 -2.12
C ILE A 3 14.30 2.57 -0.62
N LEU A 4 13.01 2.50 -0.28
CA LEU A 4 12.56 2.54 1.12
C LEU A 4 13.04 1.30 1.89
N LYS A 5 12.98 0.12 1.26
CA LYS A 5 13.50 -1.12 1.84
C LYS A 5 14.99 -0.98 2.19
N ALA A 6 15.81 -0.58 1.22
CA ALA A 6 17.24 -0.40 1.40
C ALA A 6 17.56 0.64 2.50
N ALA A 7 16.84 1.76 2.53
CA ALA A 7 17.03 2.78 3.55
C ALA A 7 16.68 2.30 4.96
N TRP A 8 15.65 1.47 5.14
CA TRP A 8 15.30 0.94 6.46
C TRP A 8 16.15 -0.27 6.86
N GLU A 9 16.66 -1.03 5.90
CA GLU A 9 17.62 -2.13 6.14
C GLU A 9 19.04 -1.62 6.41
N SER A 10 19.38 -0.38 6.04
CA SER A 10 20.69 0.22 6.35
C SER A 10 20.83 0.68 7.81
N GLY A 11 19.77 0.58 8.61
CA GLY A 11 19.75 1.04 10.01
C GLY A 11 19.42 2.52 10.18
N LEU A 12 18.78 3.17 9.18
CA LEU A 12 18.32 4.57 9.29
C LEU A 12 17.32 4.78 10.43
N GLU A 13 16.58 3.73 10.79
CA GLU A 13 15.69 3.65 11.95
C GLU A 13 16.03 2.38 12.75
N ASP A 14 15.61 2.32 14.01
CA ASP A 14 15.71 1.10 14.80
C ASP A 14 14.91 -0.06 14.18
N GLN A 15 15.26 -1.29 14.52
CA GLN A 15 14.69 -2.50 13.90
C GLN A 15 13.16 -2.57 14.02
N PHE A 16 12.59 -2.15 15.14
CA PHE A 16 11.15 -2.15 15.34
C PHE A 16 10.48 -1.12 14.42
N THR A 17 10.99 0.12 14.43
CA THR A 17 10.46 1.19 13.59
C THR A 17 10.59 0.83 12.12
N ALA A 18 11.74 0.32 11.67
CA ALA A 18 11.93 -0.15 10.31
C ALA A 18 10.90 -1.22 9.91
N CYS A 19 10.66 -2.21 10.78
CA CYS A 19 9.66 -3.26 10.56
C CYS A 19 8.24 -2.69 10.43
N LEU A 20 7.83 -1.80 11.34
CA LEU A 20 6.56 -1.10 11.31
C LEU A 20 6.38 -0.29 10.03
N LEU A 21 7.35 0.54 9.67
CA LEU A 21 7.29 1.38 8.47
C LEU A 21 7.21 0.52 7.20
N TRP A 22 7.96 -0.57 7.14
CA TRP A 22 7.94 -1.49 6.01
C TRP A 22 6.60 -2.21 5.85
N ALA A 23 6.00 -2.67 6.96
CA ALA A 23 4.67 -3.27 6.96
C ALA A 23 3.61 -2.29 6.44
N VAL A 24 3.61 -1.03 6.92
CA VAL A 24 2.65 -0.03 6.45
C VAL A 24 2.90 0.34 4.98
N ALA A 25 4.15 0.53 4.57
CA ALA A 25 4.48 0.90 3.20
C ALA A 25 4.06 -0.19 2.20
N CYS A 26 4.33 -1.46 2.51
CA CYS A 26 3.90 -2.55 1.65
C CYS A 26 2.38 -2.68 1.63
N THR A 27 1.73 -2.61 2.79
CA THR A 27 0.26 -2.66 2.86
C THR A 27 -0.36 -1.55 2.02
N ALA A 28 0.10 -0.31 2.20
CA ALA A 28 -0.39 0.86 1.49
C ALA A 28 -0.17 0.75 -0.03
N PHE A 29 1.02 0.33 -0.46
CA PHE A 29 1.36 0.23 -1.87
C PHE A 29 0.56 -0.89 -2.55
N PHE A 30 0.63 -2.13 -2.07
CA PHE A 30 -0.01 -3.26 -2.75
C PHE A 30 -1.53 -3.31 -2.59
N GLY A 31 -2.09 -2.67 -1.56
CA GLY A 31 -3.54 -2.50 -1.40
C GLY A 31 -4.08 -1.19 -1.97
N CYS A 32 -3.23 -0.37 -2.61
CA CYS A 32 -3.60 0.95 -3.11
C CYS A 32 -4.27 1.84 -2.04
N PHE A 33 -3.87 1.74 -0.77
CA PHE A 33 -4.54 2.49 0.30
C PHE A 33 -4.12 3.94 0.32
N ARG A 34 -5.09 4.80 0.64
CA ARG A 34 -4.77 6.13 1.16
C ARG A 34 -4.24 5.94 2.57
N LEU A 35 -3.17 6.64 2.96
CA LEU A 35 -2.62 6.46 4.31
C LEU A 35 -3.63 6.74 5.44
N GLY A 36 -4.63 7.60 5.21
CA GLY A 36 -5.70 7.83 6.19
C GLY A 36 -6.72 6.69 6.31
N GLU A 37 -6.70 5.71 5.40
CA GLU A 37 -7.47 4.46 5.52
C GLU A 37 -6.75 3.45 6.42
N LEU A 38 -5.43 3.59 6.63
CA LEU A 38 -4.62 2.66 7.46
C LEU A 38 -4.19 3.27 8.79
N LEU A 39 -3.96 4.58 8.84
CA LEU A 39 -3.35 5.27 9.98
C LEU A 39 -4.23 6.40 10.51
N LEU A 40 -4.09 6.66 11.81
CA LEU A 40 -4.77 7.77 12.45
C LEU A 40 -4.27 9.12 11.94
N LEU A 41 -5.18 10.08 11.91
CA LEU A 41 -4.88 11.50 11.81
C LEU A 41 -4.70 12.06 13.23
N LYS A 42 -3.93 13.14 13.36
CA LYS A 42 -3.74 13.79 14.66
C LYS A 42 -5.12 14.28 15.16
N GLY A 43 -5.50 13.87 16.37
CA GLY A 43 -6.77 14.26 17.00
C GLY A 43 -7.99 13.43 16.58
N THR A 44 -7.82 12.33 15.83
CA THR A 44 -8.91 11.39 15.54
C THR A 44 -8.81 10.15 16.41
N GLU A 45 -9.93 9.72 16.98
CA GLU A 45 -10.00 8.53 17.86
C GLU A 45 -10.46 7.26 17.15
N VAL A 46 -11.00 7.37 15.93
CA VAL A 46 -11.53 6.22 15.19
C VAL A 46 -10.37 5.40 14.61
N PRO A 47 -10.17 4.13 15.03
CA PRO A 47 -9.11 3.28 14.48
C PRO A 47 -9.37 3.04 12.99
N ALA A 48 -8.37 3.34 12.16
CA ALA A 48 -8.47 3.21 10.72
C ALA A 48 -8.59 1.73 10.28
N VAL A 49 -7.74 0.85 10.85
CA VAL A 49 -7.77 -0.62 10.72
C VAL A 49 -7.35 -1.24 12.06
N GLY A 50 -8.15 -2.18 12.56
CA GLY A 50 -7.86 -3.00 13.75
C GLY A 50 -7.54 -4.45 13.39
N ASP A 51 -7.17 -5.25 14.39
CA ASP A 51 -6.74 -6.64 14.18
C ASP A 51 -7.80 -7.52 13.55
N LEU A 52 -9.05 -7.35 13.99
CA LEU A 52 -10.21 -8.10 13.48
C LEU A 52 -10.55 -7.73 12.04
N ASP A 53 -9.91 -6.71 11.49
CA ASP A 53 -10.10 -6.30 10.11
C ASP A 53 -9.09 -6.98 9.16
N ILE A 54 -8.09 -7.74 9.67
CA ILE A 54 -7.05 -8.39 8.86
C ILE A 54 -7.22 -9.91 8.87
N PHE A 55 -7.32 -10.51 7.68
CA PHE A 55 -7.47 -11.95 7.50
C PHE A 55 -6.45 -12.50 6.50
N PHE A 56 -5.50 -13.31 6.98
CA PHE A 56 -4.60 -14.06 6.11
C PHE A 56 -5.27 -15.33 5.59
N HIS A 57 -5.05 -15.64 4.32
CA HIS A 57 -5.63 -16.82 3.68
C HIS A 57 -4.68 -17.40 2.63
N ARG A 58 -4.98 -18.64 2.22
CA ARG A 58 -4.27 -19.35 1.16
C ARG A 58 -5.27 -20.00 0.21
N VAL A 59 -5.07 -19.83 -1.09
CA VAL A 59 -5.86 -20.46 -2.16
C VAL A 59 -4.91 -21.24 -3.06
N GLY A 60 -4.95 -22.56 -2.94
CA GLY A 60 -3.96 -23.44 -3.57
C GLY A 60 -2.53 -23.10 -3.12
N SER A 61 -1.63 -22.83 -4.07
CA SER A 61 -0.25 -22.44 -3.78
C SER A 61 -0.08 -20.96 -3.42
N ARG A 62 -1.12 -20.12 -3.62
CA ARG A 62 -1.03 -18.66 -3.45
C ARG A 62 -1.50 -18.23 -2.06
N SER A 63 -0.69 -17.43 -1.38
CA SER A 63 -1.06 -16.79 -0.11
C SER A 63 -1.52 -15.35 -0.34
N GLY A 64 -2.37 -14.85 0.55
CA GLY A 64 -2.88 -13.49 0.49
C GLY A 64 -3.41 -13.01 1.83
N MET A 65 -3.87 -11.77 1.86
CA MET A 65 -4.58 -11.19 2.97
C MET A 65 -5.78 -10.38 2.49
N VAL A 66 -6.79 -10.27 3.35
CA VAL A 66 -7.93 -9.36 3.19
C VAL A 66 -7.89 -8.36 4.31
N ILE A 67 -8.06 -7.09 3.98
CA ILE A 67 -8.17 -5.99 4.94
C ILE A 67 -9.55 -5.36 4.79
N GLY A 68 -10.35 -5.41 5.86
CA GLY A 68 -11.66 -4.79 5.96
C GLY A 68 -11.53 -3.31 6.31
N LEU A 69 -11.95 -2.44 5.41
CA LEU A 69 -12.12 -1.02 5.69
C LEU A 69 -13.54 -0.79 6.20
N ARG A 70 -13.67 -0.25 7.42
CA ARG A 70 -14.97 0.14 7.99
C ARG A 70 -15.52 1.42 7.35
N PHE A 71 -14.62 2.28 6.89
CA PHE A 71 -14.94 3.51 6.19
C PHE A 71 -14.00 3.69 5.00
N SER A 72 -14.55 4.02 3.83
CA SER A 72 -13.77 4.58 2.72
C SER A 72 -14.41 5.90 2.29
N LYS A 73 -13.62 6.83 1.74
CA LYS A 73 -14.14 8.11 1.23
C LYS A 73 -15.28 7.95 0.21
N THR A 74 -15.33 6.80 -0.47
CA THR A 74 -16.34 6.46 -1.49
C THR A 74 -17.49 5.62 -0.94
N ASP A 75 -17.43 5.19 0.33
CA ASP A 75 -18.46 4.38 0.97
C ASP A 75 -19.42 5.25 1.79
N GLN A 76 -20.22 6.04 1.08
CA GLN A 76 -21.26 6.90 1.69
C GLN A 76 -22.35 6.10 2.42
N LYS A 77 -22.41 4.77 2.23
CA LYS A 77 -23.42 3.88 2.82
C LYS A 77 -22.88 3.03 3.98
N GLY A 78 -21.61 3.16 4.35
CA GLY A 78 -21.00 2.43 5.47
C GLY A 78 -21.04 0.91 5.33
N ARG A 79 -21.03 0.38 4.10
CA ARG A 79 -21.01 -1.07 3.85
C ARG A 79 -19.65 -1.72 4.12
N GLY A 80 -18.62 -0.89 4.27
CA GLY A 80 -17.23 -1.30 4.31
C GLY A 80 -16.73 -1.75 2.95
N THR A 81 -15.41 -1.90 2.82
CA THR A 81 -14.76 -2.41 1.61
C THR A 81 -13.71 -3.42 1.99
N LYS A 82 -13.68 -4.57 1.31
CA LYS A 82 -12.63 -5.57 1.47
C LYS A 82 -11.57 -5.33 0.42
N VAL A 83 -10.33 -5.13 0.88
CA VAL A 83 -9.16 -4.99 0.00
C VAL A 83 -8.39 -6.30 0.04
N HIS A 84 -8.24 -6.92 -1.13
CA HIS A 84 -7.51 -8.17 -1.30
C HIS A 84 -6.08 -7.87 -1.72
N VAL A 85 -5.10 -8.41 -1.00
CA VAL A 85 -3.68 -8.21 -1.29
C VAL A 85 -2.99 -9.56 -1.39
N GLY A 86 -2.38 -9.85 -2.53
CA GLY A 86 -1.65 -11.09 -2.77
C GLY A 86 -0.23 -11.04 -2.21
N ALA A 87 0.28 -12.20 -1.77
CA ALA A 87 1.71 -12.36 -1.52
C ALA A 87 2.48 -12.28 -2.85
N THR A 88 3.66 -11.66 -2.81
CA THR A 88 4.62 -11.74 -3.91
C THR A 88 5.60 -12.89 -3.64
N SER A 89 6.30 -13.32 -4.70
CA SER A 89 7.37 -14.32 -4.61
C SER A 89 8.76 -13.66 -4.52
N THR A 90 8.84 -12.44 -4.02
CA THR A 90 10.07 -11.64 -3.94
C THR A 90 10.33 -11.16 -2.51
N ASP A 91 11.47 -10.48 -2.33
CA ASP A 91 11.87 -9.80 -1.08
C ASP A 91 10.98 -8.62 -0.68
N ILE A 92 10.08 -8.19 -1.57
CA ILE A 92 9.07 -7.16 -1.35
C ILE A 92 7.70 -7.82 -1.36
N CYS A 93 7.31 -8.39 -0.21
CA CYS A 93 6.04 -9.09 -0.05
C CYS A 93 5.19 -8.43 1.05
N PRO A 94 3.98 -7.93 0.74
CA PRO A 94 3.12 -7.27 1.71
C PRO A 94 2.60 -8.21 2.80
N VAL A 95 2.34 -9.47 2.44
CA VAL A 95 1.88 -10.49 3.39
C VAL A 95 2.98 -10.79 4.41
N VAL A 96 4.20 -11.06 3.96
CA VAL A 96 5.35 -11.34 4.84
C VAL A 96 5.71 -10.11 5.67
N ALA A 97 5.72 -8.91 5.08
CA ALA A 97 6.01 -7.68 5.81
C ALA A 97 5.03 -7.45 6.96
N LEU A 98 3.72 -7.62 6.71
CA LEU A 98 2.70 -7.45 7.74
C LEU A 98 2.78 -8.57 8.80
N GLN A 99 2.99 -9.83 8.41
CA GLN A 99 3.15 -10.93 9.35
C GLN A 99 4.36 -10.72 10.27
N ASN A 100 5.51 -10.32 9.74
CA ASN A 100 6.72 -10.06 10.52
C ASN A 100 6.48 -8.95 11.56
N TYR A 101 5.81 -7.87 11.15
CA TYR A 101 5.43 -6.80 12.07
C TYR A 101 4.43 -7.29 13.13
N MET A 102 3.45 -8.11 12.74
CA MET A 102 2.47 -8.67 13.67
C MET A 102 3.07 -9.55 14.77
N VAL A 103 4.22 -10.19 14.52
CA VAL A 103 4.94 -10.98 15.52
C VAL A 103 5.60 -10.10 16.58
N VAL A 104 6.16 -8.95 16.20
CA VAL A 104 6.98 -8.11 17.10
C VAL A 104 6.23 -6.96 17.74
N ARG A 105 5.06 -6.59 17.23
CA ARG A 105 4.28 -5.46 17.75
C ARG A 105 3.75 -5.72 19.17
N PRO A 106 3.62 -4.67 20.00
CA PRO A 106 2.90 -4.77 21.26
C PRO A 106 1.45 -5.22 21.04
N ALA A 107 0.99 -6.15 21.87
CA ALA A 107 -0.42 -6.54 21.90
C ALA A 107 -1.25 -5.42 22.54
N ARG A 108 -2.01 -4.69 21.71
CA ARG A 108 -2.93 -3.64 22.16
C ARG A 108 -4.23 -3.69 21.36
N GLN A 109 -5.33 -3.34 22.04
CA GLN A 109 -6.59 -3.08 21.38
C GLN A 109 -6.52 -1.78 20.58
N GLY A 110 -7.27 -1.72 19.48
CA GLY A 110 -7.36 -0.53 18.63
C GLY A 110 -6.68 -0.74 17.28
N THR A 111 -5.83 0.21 16.88
CA THR A 111 -5.18 0.18 15.57
C THR A 111 -4.06 -0.85 15.49
N VAL A 112 -3.89 -1.47 14.33
CA VAL A 112 -2.84 -2.47 14.06
C VAL A 112 -1.44 -1.85 14.09
N PHE A 113 -1.31 -0.61 13.60
CA PHE A 113 -0.01 0.03 13.41
C PHE A 113 0.31 0.94 14.60
N VAL A 114 1.12 0.42 15.51
CA VAL A 114 1.52 1.05 16.77
C VAL A 114 3.03 1.12 16.88
N ARG A 115 3.52 2.15 17.55
CA ARG A 115 4.92 2.33 17.93
C ARG A 115 5.27 1.38 19.08
N VAL A 116 6.56 1.32 19.41
CA VAL A 116 7.09 0.43 20.46
C VAL A 116 6.46 0.71 21.84
N ASP A 117 6.09 1.96 22.12
CA ASP A 117 5.38 2.38 23.34
C ASP A 117 3.87 2.04 23.32
N GLY A 118 3.39 1.42 22.24
CA GLY A 118 1.99 1.07 21.99
C GLY A 118 1.12 2.26 21.59
N SER A 119 1.69 3.44 21.35
CA SER A 119 0.95 4.58 20.79
C SER A 119 0.69 4.37 19.28
N PRO A 120 -0.45 4.84 18.74
CA PRO A 120 -0.73 4.74 17.31
C PRO A 120 0.34 5.41 16.43
N LEU A 121 0.68 4.79 15.30
CA LEU A 121 1.45 5.45 14.27
C LEU A 121 0.56 6.47 13.53
N LEU A 122 0.95 7.74 13.58
CA LEU A 122 0.24 8.80 12.88
C LEU A 122 0.64 8.85 11.40
N LYS A 123 -0.33 9.19 10.53
CA LYS A 123 -0.07 9.43 9.10
C LYS A 123 1.06 10.44 8.87
N SER A 124 1.06 11.54 9.63
CA SER A 124 2.09 12.60 9.50
C SER A 124 3.48 12.08 9.80
N THR A 125 3.61 11.24 10.83
CA THR A 125 4.87 10.63 11.23
C THR A 125 5.40 9.69 10.14
N LEU A 126 4.54 8.82 9.58
CA LEU A 126 4.93 7.97 8.45
C LEU A 126 5.42 8.80 7.25
N VAL A 127 4.69 9.86 6.88
CA VAL A 127 5.09 10.72 5.74
C VAL A 127 6.46 11.37 6.00
N GLN A 128 6.72 11.85 7.21
CA GLN A 128 8.01 12.43 7.58
C GLN A 128 9.14 11.39 7.49
N LEU A 129 8.94 10.18 8.00
CA LEU A 129 9.95 9.12 8.00
C LEU A 129 10.22 8.57 6.58
N VAL A 130 9.20 8.49 5.72
CA VAL A 130 9.40 8.16 4.31
C VAL A 130 10.19 9.26 3.59
N ARG A 131 9.87 10.54 3.84
CA ARG A 131 10.63 11.67 3.30
C ARG A 131 12.10 11.62 3.72
N LYS A 132 12.38 11.39 5.01
CA LYS A 132 13.74 11.15 5.54
C LYS A 132 14.46 10.03 4.79
N ALA A 133 13.81 8.88 4.58
CA ALA A 133 14.37 7.75 3.84
C ALA A 133 14.67 8.08 2.37
N LEU A 134 13.78 8.81 1.70
CA LEU A 134 14.00 9.27 0.32
C LEU A 134 15.19 10.23 0.23
N PHE A 135 15.25 11.21 1.14
CA PHE A 135 16.36 12.16 1.21
C PHE A 135 17.70 11.46 1.46
N HIS A 136 17.74 10.53 2.42
CA HIS A 136 18.92 9.71 2.70
C HIS A 136 19.40 8.92 1.46
N SER A 137 18.47 8.54 0.58
CA SER A 137 18.75 7.79 -0.64
C SER A 137 19.04 8.68 -1.86
N GLY A 138 19.20 10.00 -1.67
CA GLY A 138 19.46 10.96 -2.76
C GLY A 138 18.25 11.22 -3.67
N VAL A 139 17.04 10.87 -3.24
CA VAL A 139 15.80 11.08 -4.01
C VAL A 139 15.04 12.29 -3.48
N GLY A 140 14.54 13.12 -4.41
CA GLY A 140 13.74 14.30 -4.08
C GLY A 140 12.51 13.94 -3.23
N GLN A 141 12.41 14.52 -2.04
CA GLN A 141 11.35 14.21 -1.06
C GLN A 141 10.15 15.19 -1.10
N ALA A 142 10.30 16.36 -1.74
CA ALA A 142 9.37 17.49 -1.60
C ALA A 142 7.94 17.17 -2.09
N SER A 143 7.81 16.35 -3.13
CA SER A 143 6.53 15.96 -3.70
C SER A 143 5.87 14.75 -3.00
N TYR A 144 6.59 14.06 -2.11
CA TYR A 144 6.06 12.88 -1.45
C TYR A 144 4.96 13.26 -0.45
N SER A 145 3.81 12.59 -0.53
CA SER A 145 2.65 12.80 0.34
C SER A 145 1.99 11.47 0.69
N GLY A 146 0.95 11.52 1.54
CA GLY A 146 0.19 10.32 1.88
C GLY A 146 -0.63 9.72 0.73
N HIS A 147 -0.69 10.38 -0.44
CA HIS A 147 -1.28 9.84 -1.66
C HIS A 147 -0.27 9.10 -2.55
N SER A 148 1.03 9.32 -2.32
CA SER A 148 2.09 8.84 -3.21
C SER A 148 2.19 7.32 -3.29
N PHE A 149 1.79 6.56 -2.25
CA PHE A 149 1.75 5.10 -2.32
C PHE A 149 0.71 4.59 -3.33
N GLY A 150 -0.53 5.07 -3.26
CA GLY A 150 -1.58 4.68 -4.21
C GLY A 150 -1.23 5.12 -5.64
N ILE A 151 -0.81 6.38 -5.83
CA ILE A 151 -0.38 6.87 -7.15
C ILE A 151 0.76 6.00 -7.72
N GLY A 152 1.79 5.74 -6.91
CA GLY A 152 2.91 4.91 -7.34
C GLY A 152 2.50 3.47 -7.66
N ALA A 153 1.56 2.90 -6.90
CA ALA A 153 1.04 1.56 -7.15
C ALA A 153 0.27 1.50 -8.47
N ALA A 154 -0.63 2.46 -8.72
CA ALA A 154 -1.37 2.58 -9.97
C ALA A 154 -0.44 2.76 -11.18
N THR A 155 0.59 3.62 -11.07
CA THR A 155 1.57 3.81 -12.14
C THR A 155 2.34 2.52 -12.43
N VAL A 156 2.88 1.85 -11.40
CA VAL A 156 3.64 0.59 -11.59
C VAL A 156 2.74 -0.51 -12.17
N ALA A 157 1.49 -0.60 -11.74
CA ALA A 157 0.55 -1.57 -12.28
C ALA A 157 0.18 -1.28 -13.74
N ALA A 158 0.00 -0.01 -14.11
CA ALA A 158 -0.23 0.40 -15.49
C ALA A 158 0.98 0.09 -16.39
N GLU A 159 2.19 0.39 -15.94
CA GLU A 159 3.44 0.04 -16.64
C GLU A 159 3.62 -1.48 -16.80
N ALA A 160 3.13 -2.27 -15.84
CA ALA A 160 3.09 -3.73 -15.92
C ALA A 160 1.98 -4.26 -16.85
N GLY A 161 1.22 -3.39 -17.52
CA GLY A 161 0.16 -3.77 -18.44
C GLY A 161 -1.11 -4.30 -17.77
N VAL A 162 -1.33 -4.00 -16.49
CA VAL A 162 -2.58 -4.39 -15.80
C VAL A 162 -3.78 -3.72 -16.50
N PRO A 163 -4.79 -4.52 -16.91
CA PRO A 163 -5.99 -3.97 -17.55
C PRO A 163 -6.66 -2.86 -16.73
N VAL A 164 -7.16 -1.83 -17.42
CA VAL A 164 -7.78 -0.65 -16.80
C VAL A 164 -8.91 -0.99 -15.83
N HIS A 165 -9.74 -1.99 -16.15
CA HIS A 165 -10.82 -2.39 -15.24
C HIS A 165 -10.30 -2.94 -13.90
N LEU A 166 -9.15 -3.61 -13.90
CA LEU A 166 -8.49 -4.07 -12.68
C LEU A 166 -7.84 -2.90 -11.93
N LEU A 167 -7.22 -1.95 -12.63
CA LEU A 167 -6.70 -0.71 -12.01
C LEU A 167 -7.82 0.07 -11.30
N LYS A 168 -8.97 0.25 -11.96
CA LYS A 168 -10.16 0.92 -11.35
C LYS A 168 -10.64 0.16 -10.12
N ALA A 169 -10.65 -1.17 -10.16
CA ALA A 169 -11.03 -2.01 -9.01
C ALA A 169 -10.02 -1.89 -7.85
N MET A 170 -8.72 -1.96 -8.14
CA MET A 170 -7.65 -1.85 -7.14
C MET A 170 -7.65 -0.49 -6.44
N GLU A 171 -7.69 0.61 -7.21
CA GLU A 171 -7.69 2.00 -6.71
C GLU A 171 -9.05 2.48 -6.20
N ARG A 172 -10.10 1.67 -6.37
CA ARG A 172 -11.48 1.97 -5.96
C ARG A 172 -11.96 3.30 -6.60
N TRP A 173 -11.67 3.45 -7.89
CA TRP A 173 -12.06 4.63 -8.67
C TRP A 173 -13.44 4.45 -9.29
N ASN A 174 -14.37 5.35 -8.94
CA ASN A 174 -15.72 5.38 -9.50
C ASN A 174 -15.86 6.24 -10.76
N SER A 175 -14.79 6.91 -11.20
CA SER A 175 -14.80 7.83 -12.35
C SER A 175 -13.55 7.66 -13.21
N ASP A 176 -13.47 8.43 -14.30
CA ASP A 176 -12.37 8.37 -15.28
C ASP A 176 -11.14 9.18 -14.85
N VAL A 177 -11.01 9.46 -13.55
CA VAL A 177 -9.81 10.07 -12.94
C VAL A 177 -8.53 9.27 -13.25
N TYR A 178 -8.66 7.98 -13.59
CA TYR A 178 -7.54 7.14 -14.02
C TYR A 178 -6.83 7.64 -15.29
N LEU A 179 -7.52 8.40 -16.15
CA LEU A 179 -6.93 8.96 -17.38
C LEU A 179 -5.74 9.89 -17.09
N ALA A 180 -5.67 10.48 -15.90
CA ALA A 180 -4.54 11.29 -15.49
C ALA A 180 -3.27 10.46 -15.15
N TYR A 181 -3.44 9.15 -14.91
CA TYR A 181 -2.40 8.26 -14.39
C TYR A 181 -1.95 7.19 -15.38
N VAL A 182 -2.83 6.77 -16.30
CA VAL A 182 -2.50 5.79 -17.34
C VAL A 182 -1.86 6.53 -18.51
N ARG A 183 -0.54 6.41 -18.66
CA ARG A 183 0.19 6.92 -19.82
C ARG A 183 0.40 5.79 -20.82
N THR A 184 -0.19 5.92 -22.00
CA THR A 184 0.08 4.99 -23.09
C THR A 184 1.38 5.38 -23.77
N SER A 185 2.40 4.51 -23.68
CA SER A 185 3.66 4.75 -24.38
C SER A 185 3.52 4.38 -25.88
N PRO A 186 4.31 5.00 -26.78
CA PRO A 186 4.35 4.60 -28.19
C PRO A 186 4.62 3.10 -28.38
N GLU A 187 5.48 2.51 -27.55
CA GLU A 187 5.82 1.08 -27.59
C GLU A 187 4.60 0.21 -27.26
N THR A 188 3.78 0.67 -26.31
CA THR A 188 2.52 0.00 -25.97
C THR A 188 1.60 -0.05 -27.18
N LEU A 189 1.48 1.06 -27.93
CA LEU A 189 0.68 1.11 -29.16
C LEU A 189 1.22 0.19 -30.25
N VAL A 190 2.54 0.16 -30.46
CA VAL A 190 3.19 -0.74 -31.42
C VAL A 190 2.95 -2.21 -31.06
N SER A 191 2.97 -2.55 -29.77
CA SER A 191 2.76 -3.92 -29.30
C SER A 191 1.33 -4.47 -29.52
N LEU A 192 0.36 -3.61 -29.87
CA LEU A 192 -1.02 -4.02 -30.13
C LEU A 192 -1.20 -4.68 -31.49
N ALA A 193 -0.48 -4.25 -32.52
CA ALA A 193 -0.68 -4.75 -33.89
C ALA A 193 -0.56 -6.28 -34.00
N PRO A 194 0.45 -6.95 -33.40
CA PRO A 194 0.51 -8.42 -33.40
C PRO A 194 -0.63 -9.09 -32.61
N LYS A 195 -1.12 -8.47 -31.53
CA LYS A 195 -2.22 -8.98 -30.70
C LYS A 195 -3.57 -8.93 -31.43
N MET A 196 -3.75 -7.94 -32.32
CA MET A 196 -4.97 -7.79 -33.11
C MET A 196 -5.14 -8.88 -34.17
N VAL A 197 -4.04 -9.49 -34.62
CA VAL A 197 -4.07 -10.57 -35.63
C VAL A 197 -4.13 -11.95 -34.97
N SER A 198 -3.59 -12.10 -33.76
CA SER A 198 -3.54 -13.36 -33.00
C SER A 198 -4.78 -13.64 -32.14
N GLY A 199 -5.71 -12.69 -32.02
CA GLY A 199 -7.03 -12.90 -31.43
C GLY A 199 -7.98 -13.59 -32.40
N ARG A 200 -7.78 -14.89 -32.65
CA ARG A 200 -8.81 -15.82 -33.15
C ARG A 200 -8.83 -17.07 -32.31
#